data_AF-A0A383A5U4-F1
#
_entry.id   AF-A0A383A5U4-F1
#
_cell.length_a   1.000
_cell.length_b   1.000
_cell.length_c   1.000
_cell.angle_alpha   90.00
_cell.angle_beta   90.00
_cell.angle_gamma   90.00
#
_symmetry.space_group_name_H-M   'P 1'
#
loop_
_entity.id
_entity.type
_entity.pdbx_description
1 polymer ?
#
loop_
_entity_poly.entity_id
_entity_poly.type
_entity_poly.pdbx_seq_one_letter_code
_entity_poly.pdbx_strand_id
1 'polypeptide(L)' 'MKYSFMSFSCPELTLDEMLSMAKEFGYDGIEPRISSNHRHGVEFDANQNQRREIKQKAIDTGITIGCVATSCRYADP' A
#
# COMPACT_ATOMS: atom_id res chain seq x y z
N MET A 1 -9.72 3.87 17.76
CA MET A 1 -8.48 4.32 17.08
C MET A 1 -8.27 3.37 15.91
N LYS A 2 -7.85 3.87 14.74
CA LYS A 2 -7.60 3.02 13.56
C LYS A 2 -6.10 2.77 13.42
N TYR A 3 -5.69 1.54 13.14
CA TYR A 3 -4.29 1.15 13.01
C TYR A 3 -3.91 0.80 11.58
N SER A 4 -2.70 1.16 11.17
CA SER A 4 -2.16 0.82 9.86
C SER A 4 -0.66 0.52 9.96
N PHE A 5 -0.14 -0.28 9.04
CA PHE A 5 1.30 -0.53 8.92
C PHE A 5 1.80 -0.21 7.52
N MET A 6 3.10 0.09 7.45
CA MET A 6 3.80 0.43 6.22
C MET A 6 4.46 -0.79 5.59
N SER A 7 4.57 -0.82 4.25
CA SER A 7 5.19 -1.97 3.56
C SER A 7 6.67 -2.22 3.88
N PHE A 8 7.35 -1.31 4.59
CA PHE A 8 8.68 -1.58 5.16
C PHE A 8 8.70 -2.75 6.15
N SER A 9 7.58 -3.03 6.82
CA SER A 9 7.47 -4.18 7.71
C SER A 9 7.38 -5.51 6.95
N CYS A 10 7.15 -5.48 5.64
CA CYS A 10 6.90 -6.66 4.81
C CYS A 10 7.23 -6.42 3.31
N PRO A 11 8.47 -6.03 2.97
CA PRO A 11 8.82 -5.56 1.61
C PRO A 11 8.66 -6.63 0.53
N GLU A 12 8.72 -7.90 0.91
CA GLU A 12 8.64 -9.06 0.01
C GLU A 12 7.21 -9.53 -0.28
N LEU A 13 6.19 -8.90 0.33
CA LEU A 13 4.80 -9.27 0.11
C LEU A 13 4.22 -8.56 -1.11
N THR A 14 3.44 -9.32 -1.90
CA THR A 14 2.52 -8.77 -2.90
C THR A 14 1.41 -7.97 -2.21
N LEU A 15 0.67 -7.17 -2.99
CA LEU A 15 -0.45 -6.39 -2.43
C LEU A 15 -1.50 -7.29 -1.79
N ASP A 16 -1.82 -8.42 -2.43
CA ASP A 16 -2.84 -9.35 -1.93
C ASP A 16 -2.41 -10.02 -0.61
N GLU A 17 -1.14 -10.41 -0.48
CA GLU A 17 -0.57 -10.93 0.77
C GLU A 17 -0.58 -9.86 1.87
N MET A 18 -0.21 -8.63 1.53
CA MET A 18 -0.14 -7.52 2.48
C MET A 18 -1.53 -7.11 3.00
N LEU A 19 -2.54 -7.07 2.13
CA LEU A 19 -3.94 -6.84 2.52
C LEU A 19 -4.49 -8.00 3.36
N SER A 20 -4.17 -9.25 2.99
CA SER A 20 -4.58 -10.43 3.76
C SER A 20 -3.97 -10.41 5.16
N MET A 21 -2.69 -10.08 5.27
CA MET A 21 -1.99 -9.90 6.55
C MET A 21 -2.62 -8.79 7.41
N ALA A 22 -2.97 -7.65 6.81
CA ALA A 22 -3.64 -6.57 7.52
C ALA A 22 -4.98 -7.03 8.11
N LYS A 23 -5.76 -7.77 7.33
CA LYS A 23 -7.03 -8.34 7.79
C LYS A 23 -6.84 -9.38 8.89
N GLU A 24 -5.88 -10.28 8.74
CA GLU A 24 -5.57 -11.34 9.70
C GLU A 24 -5.17 -10.77 11.07
N PHE A 25 -4.34 -9.72 11.09
CA PHE A 25 -3.86 -9.11 12.32
C PHE A 25 -4.72 -7.96 12.84
N GLY A 26 -5.86 -7.67 12.20
CA GLY A 26 -6.82 -6.67 12.67
C GLY A 26 -6.40 -5.22 12.46
N TYR A 27 -5.56 -4.95 11.46
CA TYR A 27 -5.27 -3.58 11.01
C TYR A 27 -6.43 -3.03 10.16
N ASP A 28 -6.68 -1.72 10.26
CA ASP A 28 -7.67 -1.01 9.46
C ASP A 28 -7.13 -0.61 8.08
N GLY A 29 -5.81 -0.61 7.91
CA GLY A 29 -5.20 -0.12 6.69
C GLY A 29 -3.71 -0.43 6.51
N ILE A 30 -3.23 -0.07 5.34
CA ILE A 30 -1.84 -0.21 4.91
C ILE A 30 -1.30 1.09 4.32
N GLU A 31 0.03 1.23 4.31
CA GLU A 31 0.75 2.35 3.72
C GLU A 31 1.85 1.84 2.77
N PRO A 32 1.55 1.69 1.46
CA PRO A 32 2.54 1.28 0.48
C PRO A 32 3.66 2.32 0.33
N ARG A 33 4.90 1.85 0.39
CA ARG A 33 6.12 2.63 0.15
C ARG A 33 6.47 2.58 -1.34
N ILE A 34 6.17 3.67 -2.03
CA ILE A 34 6.43 3.82 -3.47
C ILE A 34 7.90 4.18 -3.73
N SER A 35 8.44 3.74 -4.86
CA SER A 35 9.82 4.01 -5.29
C SER A 35 10.85 3.42 -4.32
N SER A 36 10.53 2.27 -3.74
CA SER A 36 11.44 1.50 -2.89
C SER A 36 11.58 0.04 -3.35
N ASN A 37 11.05 -0.31 -4.52
CA ASN A 37 11.13 -1.65 -5.13
C ASN A 37 10.53 -2.75 -4.23
N HIS A 38 9.49 -2.42 -3.48
CA HIS A 38 8.76 -3.40 -2.67
C HIS A 38 7.79 -4.17 -3.57
N ARG A 39 7.52 -5.44 -3.23
CA ARG A 39 6.81 -6.38 -4.10
C ARG A 39 5.31 -6.09 -4.25
N HIS A 40 4.74 -5.16 -3.49
CA HIS A 40 3.31 -4.83 -3.57
C HIS A 40 2.85 -4.27 -4.91
N GLY A 41 3.75 -3.72 -5.73
CA GLY A 41 3.43 -3.23 -7.08
C GLY A 41 2.61 -1.93 -7.15
N VAL A 42 2.23 -1.33 -6.02
CA VAL A 42 1.74 0.07 -5.97
C VAL A 42 2.92 1.02 -6.26
N GLU A 43 3.00 1.53 -7.50
CA GLU A 43 4.11 2.37 -7.98
C GLU A 43 3.66 3.60 -8.79
N PHE A 44 4.56 4.57 -9.02
CA PHE A 44 4.26 5.83 -9.72
C PHE A 44 3.84 5.63 -11.19
N ASP A 45 4.36 4.60 -11.84
CA ASP A 45 4.09 4.26 -13.23
C ASP A 45 2.82 3.40 -13.41
N ALA A 46 2.14 3.05 -12.31
CA ALA A 46 0.89 2.32 -12.36
C ALA A 46 -0.14 3.08 -13.21
N ASN A 47 -0.59 2.46 -14.29
CA ASN A 47 -1.55 3.04 -15.23
C ASN A 47 -2.97 3.07 -14.64
N GLN A 48 -3.93 3.63 -15.39
CA GLN A 48 -5.31 3.79 -14.91
C GLN A 48 -5.99 2.46 -14.54
N ASN A 49 -5.73 1.38 -15.29
CA ASN A 49 -6.31 0.07 -15.02
C ASN A 49 -5.69 -0.55 -13.77
N GLN A 50 -4.36 -0.48 -13.63
CA GLN A 50 -3.64 -0.95 -12.43
C GLN A 50 -4.12 -0.22 -11.18
N ARG A 51 -4.28 1.12 -11.22
CA ARG A 51 -4.82 1.88 -10.09
C ARG A 51 -6.24 1.48 -9.72
N ARG A 52 -7.10 1.16 -10.70
CA ARG A 52 -8.44 0.62 -10.46
C ARG A 52 -8.38 -0.73 -9.78
N GLU A 53 -7.52 -1.62 -10.24
CA GLU A 53 -7.33 -2.95 -9.65
C GLU A 53 -6.82 -2.87 -8.21
N ILE A 54 -5.78 -2.07 -7.95
CA ILE A 54 -5.25 -1.82 -6.60
C ILE A 54 -6.35 -1.33 -5.66
N LYS A 55 -7.15 -0.35 -6.11
CA LYS A 55 -8.28 0.17 -5.34
C LYS A 55 -9.33 -0.91 -5.07
N GLN A 56 -9.65 -1.73 -6.08
CA GLN A 56 -10.65 -2.78 -5.95
C GLN A 56 -10.20 -3.84 -4.94
N LYS A 57 -8.94 -4.27 -4.97
CA LYS A 57 -8.36 -5.21 -3.99
C LYS A 57 -8.49 -4.71 -2.55
N ALA A 58 -8.21 -3.43 -2.32
CA ALA A 58 -8.39 -2.80 -1.01
C ALA A 58 -9.87 -2.80 -0.56
N ILE A 59 -10.79 -2.47 -1.47
CA ILE A 59 -12.24 -2.49 -1.20
C ILE A 59 -12.73 -3.90 -0.87
N ASP A 60 -12.34 -4.90 -1.68
CA ASP A 60 -12.78 -6.28 -1.55
C ASP A 60 -12.28 -6.92 -0.24
N THR A 61 -11.09 -6.52 0.21
CA THR A 61 -10.53 -7.00 1.49
C THR A 61 -11.08 -6.25 2.71
N GLY A 62 -11.63 -5.05 2.51
CA GLY A 62 -12.08 -4.16 3.58
C GLY A 62 -10.93 -3.40 4.26
N ILE A 63 -9.73 -3.43 3.68
CA ILE A 63 -8.52 -2.79 4.22
C ILE A 63 -8.27 -1.48 3.48
N THR A 64 -8.09 -0.39 4.23
CA THR A 64 -7.90 0.94 3.65
C THR A 64 -6.45 1.14 3.18
N ILE A 65 -6.23 1.74 2.01
CA ILE A 65 -4.93 2.36 1.71
C ILE A 65 -4.94 3.74 2.34
N GLY A 66 -4.39 3.86 3.55
CA GLY A 66 -4.52 5.07 4.39
C GLY A 66 -3.59 6.21 3.94
N CYS A 67 -2.45 5.85 3.37
CA CYS A 67 -1.45 6.78 2.88
C CYS A 67 -0.65 6.12 1.75
N VAL A 68 0.05 6.95 0.99
CA VAL A 68 1.08 6.53 0.05
C VAL A 68 2.37 7.19 0.48
N ALA A 69 3.36 6.38 0.87
CA ALA A 69 4.61 6.92 1.36
C ALA A 69 5.62 7.07 0.23
N THR A 70 6.12 8.30 0.04
CA THR A 70 7.03 8.65 -1.04
C THR A 70 8.31 9.33 -0.51
N SER A 71 9.38 9.32 -1.32
CA SER A 71 10.56 10.16 -1.11
C SER A 71 10.50 11.44 -1.93
N CYS A 72 9.31 11.84 -2.37
CA CYS A 72 9.16 13.06 -3.16
C CYS A 72 9.60 14.25 -2.31
N ARG A 73 10.59 14.99 -2.81
CA ARG A 73 10.97 16.28 -2.25
C ARG A 73 10.18 17.38 -2.95
N TYR A 74 9.24 17.98 -2.23
CA TYR A 74 8.41 19.06 -2.76
C TYR A 74 9.04 20.45 -2.60
N ALA A 75 10.07 20.57 -1.74
CA ALA A 75 10.88 21.78 -1.56
C ALA A 75 12.32 21.42 -1.16
N ASP A 76 13.29 22.13 -1.76
CA ASP A 76 14.75 22.00 -1.52
C ASP A 76 15.36 23.41 -1.38
N PRO A 77 15.53 23.93 -0.15
CA PRO A 77 16.01 25.30 0.09
C PRO A 77 17.51 25.49 -0.20
#